data_AF-S6ADP2-F1
#
_entry.id   AF-S6ADP2-F1
#
_cell.length_a   1.000
_cell.length_b   1.000
_cell.length_c   1.000
_cell.angle_alpha   90.00
_cell.angle_beta   90.00
_cell.angle_gamma   90.00
#
_symmetry.space_group_name_H-M   'P 1'
#
loop_
_entity.id
_entity.type
_entity.pdbx_description
1 polymer ?
#
loop_
_entity_poly.entity_id
_entity_poly.type
_entity_poly.pdbx_seq_one_letter_code
_entity_poly.pdbx_strand_id
1 'polypeptide(L)'
;MALATPTAFARDKKDNKEREAARRVQIMQQQFSVEKSALEKDKADLTEKADELSRQAESAKQSVAQLERKRSSLTKELASAQDEVAALQEKLHKSETAHAELLALHKQETEKNQKQIGLLQAAIAQRGQALGGCEQKNAQLYQLNREILAQYRDKGFLDALAQIDPLTGIKSVQVKNTLEEYRDKLDTQRVEGAK
;
A
#
# COMPACT_ATOMS: atom_id res chain seq x y z
N MET A 1 -44.27 94.66 -102.08
CA MET A 1 -43.63 94.74 -100.75
C MET A 1 -44.32 93.73 -99.85
N ALA A 2 -43.56 93.09 -98.96
CA ALA A 2 -43.96 92.13 -97.91
C ALA A 2 -44.21 90.67 -98.33
N LEU A 3 -43.13 89.89 -98.20
CA LEU A 3 -43.09 88.43 -98.02
C LEU A 3 -43.63 88.05 -96.63
N ALA A 4 -44.25 86.87 -96.50
CA ALA A 4 -44.23 86.12 -95.24
C ALA A 4 -44.35 84.60 -95.50
N THR A 5 -43.23 83.93 -95.28
CA THR A 5 -42.96 82.49 -95.40
C THR A 5 -43.53 81.66 -94.24
N PRO A 6 -44.04 80.43 -94.48
CA PRO A 6 -44.35 79.48 -93.43
C PRO A 6 -43.11 78.62 -93.10
N THR A 7 -42.20 79.11 -92.24
CA THR A 7 -41.00 78.35 -91.80
C THR A 7 -41.03 77.96 -90.31
N ALA A 8 -42.09 78.28 -89.57
CA ALA A 8 -42.15 78.07 -88.12
C ALA A 8 -42.30 76.59 -87.71
N PHE A 9 -43.08 75.78 -88.43
CA PHE A 9 -43.45 74.42 -87.99
C PHE A 9 -42.34 73.35 -88.12
N ALA A 10 -41.30 73.59 -88.92
CA ALA A 10 -40.17 72.66 -89.07
C ALA A 10 -39.10 72.82 -87.98
N ARG A 11 -39.04 74.00 -87.34
CA ARG A 11 -38.05 74.33 -86.29
C ARG A 11 -38.50 73.84 -84.92
N ASP A 12 -39.81 73.90 -84.63
CA ASP A 12 -40.43 73.35 -83.42
C ASP A 12 -40.28 71.82 -83.27
N LYS A 13 -40.37 71.07 -84.38
CA LYS A 13 -40.17 69.60 -84.37
C LYS A 13 -38.74 69.18 -84.04
N LYS A 14 -37.76 70.03 -84.36
CA LYS A 14 -36.33 69.78 -84.11
C LYS A 14 -35.97 70.13 -82.66
N ASP A 15 -36.48 71.26 -82.16
CA ASP A 15 -36.32 71.69 -80.76
C ASP A 15 -36.97 70.71 -79.76
N ASN A 16 -38.11 70.12 -80.13
CA ASN A 16 -38.78 69.11 -79.30
C ASN A 16 -38.01 67.77 -79.23
N LYS A 17 -37.39 67.33 -80.35
CA LYS A 17 -36.52 66.14 -80.37
C LYS A 17 -35.24 66.33 -79.56
N GLU A 18 -34.64 67.53 -79.59
CA GLU A 18 -33.46 67.86 -78.80
C GLU A 18 -33.78 67.91 -77.30
N ARG A 19 -34.96 68.43 -76.91
CA ARG A 19 -35.44 68.37 -75.52
C ARG A 19 -35.76 66.96 -75.03
N GLU A 20 -36.35 66.11 -75.86
CA GLU A 20 -36.57 64.70 -75.53
C GLU A 20 -35.24 63.93 -75.39
N ALA A 21 -34.27 64.18 -76.26
CA ALA A 21 -32.93 63.62 -76.15
C ALA A 21 -32.21 64.09 -74.87
N ALA A 22 -32.30 65.38 -74.54
CA ALA A 22 -31.76 65.93 -73.30
C ALA A 22 -32.40 65.33 -72.05
N ARG A 23 -33.73 65.13 -72.03
CA ARG A 23 -34.43 64.44 -70.93
C ARG A 23 -33.98 62.98 -70.78
N ARG A 24 -33.79 62.25 -71.87
CA ARG A 24 -33.28 60.86 -71.82
C ARG A 24 -31.87 60.80 -71.24
N VAL A 25 -31.00 61.72 -71.65
CA VAL A 25 -29.64 61.84 -71.10
C VAL A 25 -29.68 62.20 -69.61
N GLN A 26 -30.57 63.10 -69.20
CA GLN A 26 -30.72 63.50 -67.80
C GLN A 26 -31.24 62.35 -66.91
N ILE A 27 -32.23 61.57 -67.40
CA ILE A 27 -32.73 60.37 -66.71
C ILE A 27 -31.64 59.31 -66.59
N MET A 28 -30.89 59.06 -67.67
CA MET A 28 -29.77 58.12 -67.68
C MET A 28 -28.65 58.57 -66.72
N GLN A 29 -28.38 59.88 -66.64
CA GLN A 29 -27.41 60.44 -65.71
C GLN A 29 -27.85 60.30 -64.25
N GLN A 30 -29.16 60.44 -63.96
CA GLN A 30 -29.72 60.15 -62.64
C GLN A 30 -29.62 58.65 -62.30
N GLN A 31 -29.93 57.76 -63.24
CA GLN A 31 -29.79 56.31 -63.05
C GLN A 31 -28.35 55.91 -62.75
N PHE A 32 -27.38 56.40 -63.53
CA PHE A 32 -25.95 56.18 -63.26
C PHE A 32 -25.51 56.77 -61.91
N SER A 33 -26.05 57.92 -61.51
CA SER A 33 -25.75 58.49 -60.19
C SER A 33 -26.28 57.61 -59.06
N VAL A 34 -27.48 57.05 -59.20
CA VAL A 34 -28.09 56.14 -58.22
C VAL A 34 -27.29 54.84 -58.15
N GLU A 35 -26.99 54.22 -59.30
CA GLU A 35 -26.18 52.99 -59.37
C GLU A 35 -24.79 53.20 -58.79
N LYS A 36 -24.13 54.32 -59.10
CA LYS A 36 -22.83 54.66 -58.52
C LYS A 36 -22.91 54.78 -56.99
N SER A 37 -23.95 55.43 -56.47
CA SER A 37 -24.14 55.55 -55.01
C SER A 37 -24.44 54.22 -54.33
N ALA A 38 -25.15 53.31 -55.02
CA ALA A 38 -25.44 51.96 -54.54
C ALA A 38 -24.16 51.11 -54.52
N LEU A 39 -23.38 51.14 -55.60
CA LEU A 39 -22.09 50.45 -55.67
C LEU A 39 -21.07 50.99 -54.67
N GLU A 40 -21.05 52.31 -54.41
CA GLU A 40 -20.19 52.90 -53.38
C GLU A 40 -20.58 52.43 -51.98
N LYS A 41 -21.88 52.28 -51.68
CA LYS A 41 -22.36 51.68 -50.43
C LYS A 41 -22.00 50.20 -50.32
N ASP A 42 -22.29 49.41 -51.36
CA ASP A 42 -21.99 47.97 -51.36
C ASP A 42 -20.49 47.73 -51.19
N LYS A 43 -19.63 48.56 -51.81
CA LYS A 43 -18.18 48.48 -51.64
C LYS A 43 -17.76 48.81 -50.20
N ALA A 44 -18.37 49.82 -49.58
CA ALA A 44 -18.11 50.16 -48.19
C ALA A 44 -18.53 49.01 -47.25
N ASP A 45 -19.73 48.48 -47.42
CA ASP A 45 -20.26 47.36 -46.62
C ASP A 45 -19.42 46.08 -46.78
N LEU A 46 -18.96 45.77 -48.01
CA LEU A 46 -18.10 44.63 -48.26
C LEU A 46 -16.71 44.81 -47.67
N THR A 47 -16.18 46.04 -47.66
CA THR A 47 -14.89 46.36 -47.05
C THR A 47 -14.97 46.24 -45.54
N GLU A 48 -16.03 46.75 -44.91
CA GLU A 48 -16.28 46.60 -43.48
C GLU A 48 -16.42 45.12 -43.08
N LYS A 49 -17.18 44.32 -43.84
CA LYS A 49 -17.29 42.88 -43.60
C LYS A 49 -15.97 42.15 -43.79
N ALA A 50 -15.16 42.54 -44.77
CA ALA A 50 -13.83 41.94 -44.98
C ALA A 50 -12.89 42.24 -43.80
N ASP A 51 -12.92 43.48 -43.29
CA ASP A 51 -12.13 43.88 -42.12
C ASP A 51 -12.58 43.15 -40.85
N GLU A 52 -13.89 43.01 -40.64
CA GLU A 52 -14.44 42.28 -39.50
C GLU A 52 -14.09 40.78 -39.56
N LEU A 53 -14.29 40.15 -40.72
CA LEU A 53 -13.91 38.74 -40.92
C LEU A 53 -12.40 38.54 -40.75
N SER A 54 -11.58 39.49 -41.21
CA SER A 54 -10.13 39.46 -41.02
C SER A 54 -9.76 39.51 -39.54
N ARG A 55 -10.38 40.40 -38.75
CA ARG A 55 -10.18 40.48 -37.29
C ARG A 55 -10.61 39.20 -36.58
N GLN A 56 -11.76 38.65 -36.94
CA GLN A 56 -12.25 37.39 -36.37
C GLN A 56 -11.33 36.22 -36.70
N ALA A 57 -10.85 36.14 -37.95
CA ALA A 57 -9.90 35.11 -38.36
C ALA A 57 -8.57 35.21 -37.58
N GLU A 58 -8.07 36.41 -37.34
CA GLU A 58 -6.84 36.61 -36.56
C GLU A 58 -7.03 36.27 -35.09
N SER A 59 -8.16 36.65 -34.49
CA SER A 59 -8.53 36.25 -33.12
C SER A 59 -8.68 34.73 -32.99
N ALA A 60 -9.32 34.08 -33.96
CA ALA A 60 -9.47 32.64 -33.98
C ALA A 60 -8.12 31.92 -34.08
N LYS A 61 -7.21 32.39 -34.95
CA LYS A 61 -5.84 31.85 -35.05
C LYS A 61 -5.08 31.98 -33.72
N GLN A 62 -5.17 33.13 -33.06
CA GLN A 62 -4.53 33.33 -31.75
C GLN A 62 -5.10 32.37 -30.69
N SER A 63 -6.43 32.18 -30.67
CA SER A 63 -7.07 31.23 -29.77
C SER A 63 -6.63 29.78 -30.03
N VAL A 64 -6.57 29.37 -31.31
CA VAL A 64 -6.08 28.03 -31.69
C VAL A 64 -4.65 27.84 -31.24
N ALA A 65 -3.75 28.80 -31.49
CA ALA A 65 -2.36 28.72 -31.05
C ALA A 65 -2.23 28.62 -29.51
N GLN A 66 -3.08 29.32 -28.75
CA GLN A 66 -3.10 29.19 -27.29
C GLN A 66 -3.60 27.82 -26.83
N LEU A 67 -4.66 27.30 -27.46
CA LEU A 67 -5.22 25.98 -27.14
C LEU A 67 -4.23 24.86 -27.50
N GLU A 68 -3.49 24.97 -28.59
CA GLU A 68 -2.44 24.02 -28.97
C GLU A 68 -1.30 24.02 -27.95
N ARG A 69 -0.86 25.19 -27.48
CA ARG A 69 0.14 25.29 -26.40
C ARG A 69 -0.36 24.62 -25.12
N LYS A 70 -1.60 24.93 -24.70
CA LYS A 70 -2.21 24.31 -23.51
C LYS A 70 -2.33 22.80 -23.66
N ARG A 71 -2.81 22.32 -24.82
CA ARG A 71 -2.89 20.89 -25.13
C ARG A 71 -1.51 20.24 -25.03
N SER A 72 -0.48 20.88 -25.57
CA SER A 72 0.89 20.34 -25.50
C SER A 72 1.42 20.24 -24.05
N SER A 73 1.07 21.21 -23.18
CA SER A 73 1.42 21.16 -21.75
C SER A 73 0.68 20.03 -21.05
N LEU A 74 -0.64 19.97 -21.22
CA LEU A 74 -1.48 18.95 -20.60
C LEU A 74 -1.10 17.54 -21.05
N THR A 75 -0.73 17.33 -22.32
CA THR A 75 -0.24 16.03 -22.78
C THR A 75 1.06 15.64 -22.10
N LYS A 76 1.99 16.59 -21.87
CA LYS A 76 3.24 16.32 -21.13
C LYS A 76 2.98 16.03 -19.66
N GLU A 77 2.12 16.80 -19.02
CA GLU A 77 1.70 16.58 -17.63
C GLU A 77 1.01 15.22 -17.47
N LEU A 78 0.15 14.85 -18.40
CA LEU A 78 -0.51 13.54 -18.39
C LEU A 78 0.50 12.40 -18.52
N ALA A 79 1.48 12.52 -19.44
CA ALA A 79 2.55 11.53 -19.58
C ALA A 79 3.39 11.41 -18.30
N SER A 80 3.80 12.55 -17.72
CA SER A 80 4.54 12.57 -16.44
C SER A 80 3.75 11.95 -15.30
N ALA A 81 2.45 12.26 -15.19
CA ALA A 81 1.59 11.69 -14.17
C ALA A 81 1.40 10.17 -14.36
N GLN A 82 1.32 9.69 -15.61
CA GLN A 82 1.27 8.26 -15.91
C GLN A 82 2.57 7.54 -15.50
N ASP A 83 3.73 8.14 -15.79
CA ASP A 83 5.03 7.61 -15.38
C ASP A 83 5.17 7.57 -13.84
N GLU A 84 4.71 8.62 -13.15
CA GLU A 84 4.69 8.66 -11.69
C GLU A 84 3.77 7.60 -11.08
N VAL A 85 2.57 7.41 -11.65
CA VAL A 85 1.64 6.37 -11.20
C VAL A 85 2.26 4.99 -11.40
N ALA A 86 2.89 4.72 -12.55
CA ALA A 86 3.56 3.45 -12.80
C ALA A 86 4.70 3.21 -11.81
N ALA A 87 5.53 4.22 -11.55
CA ALA A 87 6.63 4.13 -10.58
C ALA A 87 6.12 3.93 -9.14
N LEU A 88 5.02 4.57 -8.77
CA LEU A 88 4.40 4.39 -7.45
C LEU A 88 3.78 3.00 -7.29
N GLN A 89 3.12 2.49 -8.33
CA GLN A 89 2.59 1.12 -8.33
C GLN A 89 3.71 0.08 -8.17
N GLU A 90 4.83 0.25 -8.87
CA GLU A 90 5.98 -0.63 -8.73
C GLU A 90 6.57 -0.59 -7.31
N LYS A 91 6.72 0.62 -6.73
CA LYS A 91 7.18 0.79 -5.35
C LYS A 91 6.22 0.16 -4.35
N LEU A 92 4.91 0.34 -4.54
CA LEU A 92 3.89 -0.25 -3.68
C LEU A 92 3.98 -1.77 -3.72
N HIS A 93 4.01 -2.36 -4.91
CA HIS A 93 4.15 -3.80 -5.08
C HIS A 93 5.42 -4.33 -4.41
N LYS A 94 6.58 -3.67 -4.62
CA LYS A 94 7.84 -4.04 -3.96
C LYS A 94 7.75 -3.97 -2.44
N SER A 95 7.09 -2.94 -1.90
CA SER A 95 6.89 -2.78 -0.46
C SER A 95 5.99 -3.88 0.10
N GLU A 96 4.88 -4.19 -0.60
CA GLU A 96 3.94 -5.24 -0.20
C GLU A 96 4.60 -6.61 -0.21
N THR A 97 5.39 -6.94 -1.24
CA THR A 97 6.15 -8.20 -1.28
C THR A 97 7.17 -8.30 -0.15
N ALA A 98 7.94 -7.22 0.09
CA ALA A 98 8.92 -7.20 1.18
C ALA A 98 8.25 -7.33 2.56
N HIS A 99 7.10 -6.69 2.76
CA HIS A 99 6.33 -6.85 4.00
C HIS A 99 5.77 -8.26 4.17
N ALA A 100 5.28 -8.87 3.09
CA ALA A 100 4.77 -10.25 3.13
C ALA A 100 5.89 -11.25 3.47
N GLU A 101 7.07 -11.09 2.86
CA GLU A 101 8.25 -11.91 3.16
C GLU A 101 8.72 -11.74 4.61
N LEU A 102 8.80 -10.50 5.10
CA LEU A 102 9.21 -10.22 6.48
C LEU A 102 8.21 -10.78 7.50
N LEU A 103 6.91 -10.69 7.21
CA LEU A 103 5.86 -11.31 8.03
C LEU A 103 5.97 -12.84 8.04
N ALA A 104 6.26 -13.47 6.90
CA ALA A 104 6.45 -14.90 6.81
C ALA A 104 7.68 -15.35 7.62
N LEU A 105 8.79 -14.61 7.51
CA LEU A 105 10.01 -14.89 8.26
C LEU A 105 9.80 -14.74 9.77
N HIS A 106 9.14 -13.66 10.22
CA HIS A 106 8.81 -13.50 11.64
C HIS A 106 7.87 -14.57 12.16
N LYS A 107 6.86 -14.99 11.39
CA LYS A 107 5.99 -16.12 11.78
C LYS A 107 6.81 -17.41 11.94
N GLN A 108 7.69 -17.71 10.99
CA GLN A 108 8.55 -18.88 11.07
C GLN A 108 9.49 -18.83 12.28
N GLU A 109 10.08 -17.67 12.57
CA GLU A 109 11.00 -17.49 13.69
C GLU A 109 10.27 -17.57 15.03
N THR A 110 9.10 -16.95 15.16
CA THR A 110 8.28 -17.05 16.37
C THR A 110 7.82 -18.47 16.64
N GLU A 111 7.41 -19.23 15.62
CA GLU A 111 7.08 -20.66 15.76
C GLU A 111 8.30 -21.49 16.20
N LYS A 112 9.47 -21.25 15.64
CA LYS A 112 10.72 -21.92 16.06
C LYS A 112 11.05 -21.60 17.52
N ASN A 113 10.97 -20.33 17.90
CA ASN A 113 11.25 -19.88 19.26
C ASN A 113 10.24 -20.47 20.25
N GLN A 114 8.95 -20.50 19.91
CA GLN A 114 7.92 -21.13 20.76
C GLN A 114 8.19 -22.63 20.96
N LYS A 115 8.58 -23.36 19.90
CA LYS A 115 8.96 -24.77 20.00
C LYS A 115 10.18 -24.95 20.92
N GLN A 116 11.21 -24.11 20.76
CA GLN A 116 12.39 -24.16 21.62
C GLN A 116 12.07 -23.87 23.08
N ILE A 117 11.25 -22.85 23.35
CA ILE A 117 10.78 -22.53 24.70
C ILE A 117 10.03 -23.73 25.30
N GLY A 118 9.13 -24.36 24.55
CA GLY A 118 8.40 -25.56 25.02
C GLY A 118 9.34 -26.72 25.36
N LEU A 119 10.33 -26.99 24.51
CA LEU A 119 11.33 -28.04 24.76
C LEU A 119 12.19 -27.74 26.01
N LEU A 120 12.63 -26.49 26.17
CA LEU A 120 13.40 -26.06 27.34
C LEU A 120 12.57 -26.14 28.63
N GLN A 121 11.30 -25.73 28.59
CA GLN A 121 10.40 -25.85 29.73
C GLN A 121 10.19 -27.31 30.13
N ALA A 122 9.98 -28.21 29.16
CA ALA A 122 9.86 -29.65 29.42
C ALA A 122 11.15 -30.22 30.03
N ALA A 123 12.32 -29.83 29.50
CA ALA A 123 13.61 -30.26 30.03
C ALA A 123 13.87 -29.75 31.45
N ILE A 124 13.52 -28.49 31.75
CA ILE A 124 13.61 -27.91 33.09
C ILE A 124 12.68 -28.67 34.05
N ALA A 125 11.43 -28.93 33.66
CA ALA A 125 10.48 -29.67 34.48
C ALA A 125 10.97 -31.09 34.80
N GLN A 126 11.47 -31.80 33.77
CA GLN A 126 12.02 -33.15 33.95
C GLN A 126 13.25 -33.16 34.87
N ARG A 127 14.18 -32.21 34.68
CA ARG A 127 15.36 -32.08 35.57
C ARG A 127 14.96 -31.72 36.98
N GLY A 128 13.98 -30.83 37.15
CA GLY A 128 13.45 -30.45 38.46
C GLY A 128 12.84 -31.64 39.20
N GLN A 129 12.04 -32.47 38.52
CA GLN A 129 11.51 -33.71 39.10
C GLN A 129 12.61 -34.70 39.48
N ALA A 130 13.60 -34.89 38.61
CA ALA A 130 14.73 -35.78 38.89
C ALA A 130 15.54 -35.31 40.10
N LEU A 131 15.83 -34.00 40.18
CA LEU A 131 16.55 -33.41 41.31
C LEU A 131 15.74 -33.54 42.61
N GLY A 132 14.45 -33.21 42.60
CA GLY A 132 13.59 -33.37 43.78
C GLY A 132 13.51 -34.82 44.27
N GLY A 133 13.45 -35.78 43.34
CA GLY A 133 13.53 -37.20 43.67
C GLY A 133 14.87 -37.60 44.30
N CYS A 134 15.99 -37.10 43.75
CA CYS A 134 17.32 -37.32 44.32
C CYS A 134 17.47 -36.70 45.72
N GLU A 135 16.98 -35.47 45.92
CA GLU A 135 16.98 -34.78 47.21
C GLU A 135 16.17 -35.56 48.26
N GLN A 136 14.98 -36.04 47.88
CA GLN A 136 14.14 -36.85 48.76
C GLN A 136 14.82 -38.17 49.14
N LYS A 137 15.39 -38.89 48.18
CA LYS A 137 16.12 -40.14 48.42
C LYS A 137 17.33 -39.91 49.31
N ASN A 138 18.11 -38.86 49.06
CA ASN A 138 19.26 -38.49 49.89
C ASN A 138 18.84 -38.17 51.33
N ALA A 139 17.74 -37.43 51.53
CA ALA A 139 17.21 -37.16 52.85
C ALA A 139 16.78 -38.44 53.58
N GLN A 140 16.13 -39.37 52.87
CA GLN A 140 15.70 -40.66 53.41
C GLN A 140 16.89 -41.56 53.77
N LEU A 141 17.94 -41.61 52.93
CA LEU A 141 19.19 -42.31 53.23
C LEU A 141 19.87 -41.73 54.48
N TYR A 142 19.91 -40.41 54.61
CA TYR A 142 20.51 -39.76 55.76
C TYR A 142 19.76 -40.08 57.07
N GLN A 143 18.43 -40.07 57.03
CA GLN A 143 17.59 -40.48 58.16
C GLN A 143 17.83 -41.95 58.53
N LEU A 144 17.82 -42.84 57.53
CA LEU A 144 18.08 -44.27 57.73
C LEU A 144 19.45 -44.52 58.36
N ASN A 145 20.49 -43.85 57.86
CA ASN A 145 21.84 -43.95 58.42
C ASN A 145 21.89 -43.50 59.88
N ARG A 146 21.16 -42.44 60.24
CA ARG A 146 21.05 -41.98 61.64
C ARG A 146 20.33 -43.00 62.53
N GLU A 147 19.27 -43.63 62.03
CA GLU A 147 18.56 -44.70 62.74
C GLU A 147 19.48 -45.90 63.00
N ILE A 148 20.23 -46.35 61.99
CA ILE A 148 21.20 -47.45 62.13
C ILE A 148 22.27 -47.11 63.18
N LEU A 149 22.84 -45.90 63.13
CA LEU A 149 23.84 -45.46 64.10
C LEU A 149 23.28 -45.38 65.53
N ALA A 150 22.04 -44.91 65.69
CA ALA A 150 21.36 -44.87 66.99
C ALA A 150 21.15 -46.29 67.54
N GLN A 151 20.62 -47.21 66.73
CA GLN A 151 20.44 -48.60 67.13
C GLN A 151 21.76 -49.30 67.48
N TYR A 152 22.84 -49.04 66.73
CA TYR A 152 24.16 -49.59 67.04
C TYR A 152 24.70 -49.05 68.37
N ARG A 153 24.53 -47.76 68.65
CA ARG A 153 24.89 -47.14 69.93
C ARG A 153 24.11 -47.74 71.10
N ASP A 154 22.80 -47.93 70.92
CA ASP A 154 21.92 -48.47 71.95
C ASP A 154 22.16 -49.97 72.18
N LYS A 155 22.52 -50.73 71.13
CA LYS A 155 23.04 -52.11 71.26
C LYS A 155 24.33 -52.17 72.07
N GLY A 156 25.25 -51.21 71.93
CA GLY A 156 26.47 -51.19 72.74
C GLY A 156 26.22 -51.21 74.26
N PHE A 157 25.09 -50.67 74.71
CA PHE A 157 24.71 -50.64 76.12
C PHE A 157 23.90 -51.87 76.59
N LEU A 158 22.98 -52.39 75.76
CA LEU A 158 22.09 -53.50 76.13
C LEU A 158 22.58 -54.87 75.66
N ASP A 159 23.27 -54.94 74.53
CA ASP A 159 23.69 -56.18 73.86
C ASP A 159 24.98 -56.75 74.49
N ALA A 160 25.83 -55.90 75.08
CA ALA A 160 26.95 -56.33 75.92
C ALA A 160 26.50 -57.14 77.16
N LEU A 161 25.29 -56.89 77.66
CA LEU A 161 24.67 -57.67 78.74
C LEU A 161 23.97 -58.94 78.21
N ALA A 162 23.66 -59.01 76.92
CA ALA A 162 22.74 -59.98 76.33
C ALA A 162 23.43 -60.97 75.35
N GLN A 163 24.69 -60.74 74.99
CA GLN A 163 25.52 -61.62 74.14
C GLN A 163 25.84 -63.00 74.74
N ILE A 164 25.41 -63.26 75.98
CA ILE A 164 25.57 -64.52 76.71
C ILE A 164 24.32 -65.42 76.55
N ASP A 165 23.83 -65.65 75.32
CA ASP A 165 22.71 -66.58 75.12
C ASP A 165 23.08 -67.72 74.13
N PRO A 166 23.63 -68.84 74.64
CA PRO A 166 24.07 -69.98 73.83
C PRO A 166 22.97 -70.97 73.44
N LEU A 167 21.69 -70.79 73.83
CA LEU A 167 20.70 -71.89 73.78
C LEU A 167 19.51 -71.74 72.82
N THR A 168 19.09 -70.54 72.40
CA THR A 168 17.83 -70.40 71.62
C THR A 168 17.97 -69.87 70.19
N GLY A 169 19.08 -69.23 69.82
CA GLY A 169 19.31 -68.71 68.46
C GLY A 169 18.35 -67.60 68.00
N ILE A 170 17.34 -67.24 68.80
CA ILE A 170 16.28 -66.26 68.47
C ILE A 170 16.88 -64.89 68.13
N LYS A 171 17.93 -64.47 68.85
CA LYS A 171 18.64 -63.20 68.59
C LYS A 171 19.34 -63.18 67.23
N SER A 172 19.86 -64.32 66.75
CA SER A 172 20.48 -64.40 65.43
C SER A 172 19.46 -64.16 64.32
N VAL A 173 18.25 -64.70 64.45
CA VAL A 173 17.15 -64.48 63.50
C VAL A 173 16.68 -63.02 63.55
N GLN A 174 16.52 -62.45 64.74
CA GLN A 174 16.16 -61.03 64.88
C GLN A 174 17.17 -60.11 64.21
N VAL A 175 18.48 -60.33 64.42
CA VAL A 175 19.54 -59.53 63.76
C VAL A 175 19.48 -59.68 62.24
N LYS A 176 19.24 -60.88 61.71
CA LYS A 176 19.08 -61.11 60.26
C LYS A 176 17.87 -60.37 59.70
N ASN A 177 16.72 -60.45 60.37
CA ASN A 177 15.50 -59.76 59.94
C ASN A 177 15.70 -58.23 59.92
N THR A 178 16.35 -57.67 60.95
CA THR A 178 16.66 -56.23 60.97
C THR A 178 17.64 -55.84 59.86
N LEU A 179 18.66 -56.67 59.59
CA LEU A 179 19.62 -56.41 58.51
C LEU A 179 18.96 -56.47 57.12
N GLU A 180 18.05 -57.43 56.91
CA GLU A 180 17.26 -57.55 55.69
C GLU A 180 16.35 -56.32 55.51
N GLU A 181 15.65 -55.89 56.56
CA GLU A 181 14.80 -54.68 56.50
C GLU A 181 15.61 -53.42 56.15
N TYR A 182 16.83 -53.28 56.68
CA TYR A 182 17.70 -52.15 56.32
C TYR A 182 18.22 -52.25 54.89
N ARG A 183 18.54 -53.47 54.43
CA ARG A 183 18.95 -53.71 53.05
C ARG A 183 17.84 -53.32 52.08
N ASP A 184 16.60 -53.73 52.36
CA ASP A 184 15.44 -53.40 51.52
C ASP A 184 15.18 -51.88 51.49
N LYS A 185 15.34 -51.19 52.62
CA LYS A 185 15.25 -49.72 52.70
C LYS A 185 16.36 -49.05 51.90
N LEU A 186 17.61 -49.52 51.97
CA LEU A 186 18.72 -48.98 51.20
C LEU A 186 18.55 -49.21 49.69
N ASP A 187 18.09 -50.39 49.29
CA ASP A 187 17.86 -50.74 47.89
C ASP A 187 16.71 -49.91 47.29
N THR A 188 15.65 -49.63 48.07
CA THR A 188 14.55 -48.73 47.65
C THR A 188 15.01 -47.29 47.40
N GLN A 189 15.97 -46.81 48.20
CA GLN A 189 16.49 -45.44 48.12
C GLN A 189 17.63 -45.27 47.13
N ARG A 190 18.11 -46.35 46.53
CA ARG A 190 19.17 -46.31 45.54
C ARG A 190 18.74 -45.47 44.33
N VAL A 191 19.63 -44.59 43.89
CA VAL A 191 19.46 -43.88 42.62
C VAL A 191 20.05 -44.78 41.53
N GLU A 192 19.21 -45.29 40.63
CA GLU A 192 19.68 -45.94 39.42
C GLU A 192 20.28 -44.86 38.51
N GLY A 193 21.59 -44.92 38.28
CA GLY A 193 22.28 -43.98 37.40
C GLY A 193 21.73 -44.11 35.98
N ALA A 194 21.36 -42.99 35.37
CA ALA A 194 20.96 -42.94 33.97
C ALA A 194 22.08 -43.52 33.08
N LYS A 195 21.76 -44.55 32.30
CA LYS A 195 22.54 -44.93 31.11
C LYS A 195 22.26 -43.95 29.98
#